data_AF-A0A4Z2BFH8-F1
#
_entry.id   AF-A0A4Z2BFH8-F1
#
_cell.length_a   1.000
_cell.length_b   1.000
_cell.length_c   1.000
_cell.angle_alpha   90.00
_cell.angle_beta   90.00
_cell.angle_gamma   90.00
#
_symmetry.space_group_name_H-M   'P 1'
#
loop_
_entity.id
_entity.type
_entity.pdbx_description
1 polymer ?
#
loop_
_entity_poly.entity_id
_entity_poly.type
_entity_poly.pdbx_seq_one_letter_code
_entity_poly.pdbx_strand_id
1 'polypeptide(L)'
;MGQVQDSGAITNKTQHFLACSLHVRLSSRTQEVPKPRMLAFLTTRSRRDPDPACSIEFPAILRDSLEVLHLNDNQLDSVPQSVCGLHSLTELYLSNNSGIRELPAELAQLSNLWQLDIENLPVTNVPQDIRKEGSISILAFLRAQLRKAEHFRLLKMLVIGPPRQGKTALLEVLQTGKAAPFTPAECSIRTSTWELDNPNGGKNKDSVTFSVWDIGGPASMSTVNQCFFTDKALYVVIWNLALGQEAVSNLQTWLLNIEARAPNSAVVIVGTHLDLIDTNFRTERLATLRAHIFALCRSPSGARASGYPDITWKHLHEVSCKTLEGVDGLKKLIYQVALSMKDSSSSVFGNKLLGRLIPRSYLTLQKAVLAEKQRRAAQGEVQYITESQLQTLVEQDPGSDIRGYEDLQTGTVTSSSLLAAGTTLFGERCVFFYGVPVSTCPSCLCSSLLVSPSPAISFLIETGALLHFPDTSHGLCTLYFLCPVWLSECLERIMHLKSSRACGQKRSHPS
;
A
#
# COMPACT_ATOMS: atom_id res chain seq x y z
N MET A 1 66.01 -10.84 -50.94
CA MET A 1 67.19 -10.89 -50.05
C MET A 1 67.61 -9.46 -49.76
N GLY A 2 67.94 -9.16 -48.50
CA GLY A 2 68.71 -7.96 -48.13
C GLY A 2 67.92 -6.88 -47.39
N GLN A 3 68.06 -6.86 -46.08
CA GLN A 3 67.69 -5.78 -45.14
C GLN A 3 68.52 -4.52 -45.38
N VAL A 4 67.99 -3.34 -45.01
CA VAL A 4 68.66 -2.34 -44.15
C VAL A 4 67.60 -1.61 -43.30
N GLN A 5 67.97 -1.32 -42.06
CA GLN A 5 67.25 -0.68 -40.96
C GLN A 5 66.67 0.71 -41.30
N ASP A 6 65.59 1.10 -40.63
CA ASP A 6 65.52 2.47 -40.13
C ASP A 6 64.81 2.59 -38.79
N SER A 7 65.45 3.36 -37.92
CA SER A 7 65.09 3.69 -36.55
C SER A 7 64.08 4.82 -36.51
N GLY A 8 63.01 4.67 -35.71
CA GLY A 8 62.06 5.75 -35.44
C GLY A 8 61.20 5.42 -34.24
N ALA A 9 61.65 5.83 -33.05
CA ALA A 9 60.85 5.81 -31.83
C ALA A 9 59.65 6.75 -31.99
N ILE A 10 58.48 6.21 -32.37
CA ILE A 10 57.20 6.90 -32.29
C ILE A 10 56.49 6.37 -31.04
N THR A 11 56.34 7.25 -30.06
CA THR A 11 55.57 7.05 -28.84
C THR A 11 54.13 6.67 -29.20
N ASN A 12 53.76 5.41 -28.96
CA ASN A 12 52.40 4.92 -29.09
C ASN A 12 51.51 5.63 -28.05
N LYS A 13 50.83 6.71 -28.47
CA LYS A 13 49.67 7.25 -27.76
C LYS A 13 48.47 6.39 -28.09
N THR A 14 48.18 5.40 -27.26
CA THR A 14 46.92 4.64 -27.33
C THR A 14 45.78 5.63 -27.10
N GLN A 15 44.97 5.95 -28.11
CA GLN A 15 43.67 6.58 -27.88
C GLN A 15 42.71 5.46 -27.49
N HIS A 16 42.24 5.44 -26.23
CA HIS A 16 41.12 4.56 -25.87
C HIS A 16 39.86 5.22 -26.44
N PHE A 17 39.21 4.52 -27.37
CA PHE A 17 37.89 4.90 -27.85
C PHE A 17 36.85 4.32 -26.90
N LEU A 18 35.90 5.13 -26.45
CA LEU A 18 34.73 4.66 -25.75
C LEU A 18 33.85 3.92 -26.77
N ALA A 19 33.54 2.65 -26.52
CA ALA A 19 32.62 1.90 -27.36
C ALA A 19 31.19 2.20 -26.88
N CYS A 20 30.48 3.07 -27.58
CA CYS A 20 29.08 3.38 -27.29
C CYS A 20 28.21 3.01 -28.50
N SER A 21 27.16 2.25 -28.25
CA SER A 21 26.10 2.00 -29.23
C SER A 21 24.81 2.67 -28.76
N LEU A 22 24.19 3.44 -29.65
CA LEU A 22 23.03 4.28 -29.37
C LEU A 22 21.88 3.86 -30.30
N HIS A 23 20.68 3.66 -29.76
CA HIS A 23 19.48 3.45 -30.57
C HIS A 23 18.51 4.62 -30.38
N VAL A 24 18.30 5.38 -31.47
CA VAL A 24 17.40 6.54 -31.51
C VAL A 24 16.26 6.26 -32.49
N ARG A 25 15.01 6.39 -32.04
CA ARG A 25 13.85 6.26 -32.91
C ARG A 25 13.59 7.60 -33.60
N LEU A 26 14.18 7.80 -34.78
CA LEU A 26 13.85 8.95 -35.62
C LEU A 26 12.43 8.77 -36.14
N SER A 27 11.50 9.65 -35.74
CA SER A 27 10.16 9.70 -36.31
C SER A 27 10.22 10.26 -37.74
N SER A 28 10.67 9.43 -38.68
CA SER A 28 10.47 9.64 -40.11
C SER A 28 9.57 8.52 -40.62
N ARG A 29 8.44 8.90 -41.21
CA ARG A 29 7.51 8.02 -41.93
C ARG A 29 8.24 7.25 -43.03
N THR A 30 8.81 6.11 -42.71
CA THR A 30 9.23 5.08 -43.67
C THR A 30 9.42 3.77 -42.91
N GLN A 31 8.69 2.73 -43.33
CA GLN A 31 8.83 1.36 -42.85
C GLN A 31 10.21 0.81 -43.25
N GLU A 32 11.22 1.04 -42.43
CA GLU A 32 12.43 0.21 -42.40
C GLU A 32 12.85 0.04 -40.94
N VAL A 33 13.15 -1.20 -40.54
CA VAL A 33 13.72 -1.52 -39.23
C VAL A 33 15.06 -0.78 -39.11
N PRO A 34 15.22 0.21 -38.20
CA PRO A 34 16.44 1.01 -38.18
C PRO A 34 17.59 0.19 -37.58
N LYS A 35 18.66 -0.02 -38.36
CA LYS A 35 19.92 -0.66 -37.91
C LYS A 35 20.59 0.19 -36.82
N PRO A 36 21.28 -0.41 -35.83
CA PRO A 36 22.03 0.33 -34.83
C PRO A 36 23.09 1.20 -35.51
N ARG A 37 23.07 2.51 -35.26
CA ARG A 37 24.13 3.41 -35.69
C ARG A 37 25.16 3.49 -34.57
N MET A 38 26.28 2.79 -34.75
CA MET A 38 27.44 2.94 -33.89
C MET A 38 28.03 4.34 -34.12
N LEU A 39 27.82 5.23 -33.16
CA LEU A 39 28.32 6.59 -33.20
C LEU A 39 29.52 6.65 -32.27
N ALA A 40 30.73 6.76 -32.84
CA ALA A 40 31.95 7.09 -32.10
C ALA A 40 31.95 8.59 -31.74
N PHE A 41 30.90 9.05 -31.07
CA PHE A 41 30.86 10.38 -30.48
C PHE A 41 31.26 10.20 -29.03
N LEU A 42 32.48 10.62 -28.71
CA LEU A 42 33.04 11.02 -27.40
C LEU A 42 34.53 10.69 -27.43
N THR A 43 35.32 11.59 -28.01
CA THR A 43 36.77 11.58 -27.83
C THR A 43 37.10 12.45 -26.63
N THR A 44 37.72 11.89 -25.60
CA THR A 44 38.54 12.69 -24.66
C THR A 44 39.87 11.98 -24.44
N ARG A 45 40.73 12.00 -25.45
CA ARG A 45 42.17 11.77 -25.25
C ARG A 45 43.01 12.73 -26.07
N SER A 46 43.13 13.96 -25.56
CA SER A 46 44.32 14.78 -25.79
C SER A 46 44.42 15.89 -24.74
N ARG A 47 45.09 15.64 -23.61
CA ARG A 47 46.26 16.43 -23.17
C ARG A 47 46.75 15.94 -21.80
N ARG A 48 48.04 16.19 -21.60
CA ARG A 48 48.82 15.98 -20.40
C ARG A 48 48.27 16.88 -19.30
N ASP A 49 47.48 16.32 -18.38
CA ASP A 49 47.47 16.68 -16.95
C ASP A 49 46.48 15.76 -16.20
N PRO A 50 46.79 15.35 -14.95
CA PRO A 50 45.93 14.52 -14.14
C PRO A 50 44.92 15.41 -13.38
N ASP A 51 43.88 15.89 -14.07
CA ASP A 51 42.72 16.50 -13.41
C ASP A 51 41.65 15.42 -13.14
N PRO A 52 41.15 15.27 -11.90
CA PRO A 52 40.28 14.17 -11.52
C PRO A 52 38.80 14.57 -11.70
N ALA A 53 38.31 14.80 -12.92
CA ALA A 53 36.87 14.78 -13.26
C ALA A 53 36.64 15.29 -14.69
N CYS A 54 36.64 14.40 -15.68
CA CYS A 54 35.99 14.69 -16.97
C CYS A 54 34.86 13.67 -17.15
N SER A 55 33.66 14.04 -16.71
CA SER A 55 32.45 13.26 -16.90
C SER A 55 32.05 13.27 -18.37
N ILE A 56 31.74 12.10 -18.92
CA ILE A 56 31.13 11.98 -20.23
C ILE A 56 29.78 12.72 -20.25
N GLU A 57 29.58 13.64 -21.18
CA GLU A 57 28.32 14.40 -21.30
C GLU A 57 27.58 14.04 -22.60
N PHE A 58 26.41 13.40 -22.47
CA PHE A 58 25.50 13.19 -23.57
C PHE A 58 24.82 14.52 -23.96
N PRO A 59 24.81 14.90 -25.25
CA PRO A 59 24.16 16.12 -25.70
C PRO A 59 22.66 16.13 -25.39
N ALA A 60 22.14 17.29 -25.00
CA ALA A 60 20.72 17.47 -24.68
C ALA A 60 19.77 17.11 -25.83
N ILE A 61 20.26 17.04 -27.08
CA ILE A 61 19.47 16.63 -28.24
C ILE A 61 19.00 15.17 -28.16
N LEU A 62 19.71 14.32 -27.41
CA LEU A 62 19.37 12.91 -27.23
C LEU A 62 18.38 12.67 -26.09
N ARG A 63 18.08 13.71 -25.30
CA ARG A 63 17.27 13.68 -24.07
C ARG A 63 15.95 12.91 -24.23
N ASP A 64 15.21 13.25 -25.28
CA ASP A 64 13.84 12.74 -25.48
C ASP A 64 13.76 11.71 -26.61
N SER A 65 14.89 11.27 -27.19
CA SER A 65 14.91 10.42 -28.38
C SER A 65 15.68 9.10 -28.22
N LEU A 66 16.56 9.02 -27.23
CA LEU A 66 17.40 7.85 -26.99
C LEU A 66 16.65 6.84 -26.12
N GLU A 67 16.39 5.64 -26.66
CA GLU A 67 15.67 4.57 -25.95
C GLU A 67 16.62 3.52 -25.38
N VAL A 68 17.65 3.12 -26.14
CA VAL A 68 18.60 2.08 -25.73
C VAL A 68 20.02 2.62 -25.75
N LEU A 69 20.73 2.45 -24.62
CA LEU A 69 22.11 2.88 -24.42
C LEU A 69 22.99 1.70 -23.99
N HIS A 70 23.95 1.33 -24.83
CA HIS A 70 24.97 0.34 -24.51
C HIS A 70 26.30 1.00 -24.18
N LEU A 71 26.76 0.77 -22.95
CA LEU A 71 28.06 1.21 -22.41
C LEU A 71 28.87 0.04 -21.86
N ASN A 72 28.57 -1.19 -22.29
CA ASN A 72 29.27 -2.39 -21.87
C ASN A 72 30.76 -2.36 -22.27
N ASP A 73 31.59 -3.05 -21.49
CA ASP A 73 33.02 -3.27 -21.79
C ASP A 73 33.83 -1.96 -21.95
N ASN A 74 33.47 -0.93 -21.17
CA ASN A 74 34.21 0.32 -21.10
C ASN A 74 35.04 0.44 -19.81
N GLN A 75 35.82 1.52 -19.70
CA GLN A 75 36.61 1.85 -18.51
C GLN A 75 35.97 3.03 -17.76
N LEU A 76 34.65 2.96 -17.54
CA LEU A 76 33.93 4.01 -16.82
C LEU A 76 34.23 3.94 -15.31
N ASP A 77 34.64 5.07 -14.73
CA ASP A 77 34.81 5.25 -13.29
C ASP A 77 33.49 5.53 -12.56
N SER A 78 32.50 6.06 -13.28
CA SER A 78 31.16 6.34 -12.76
C SER A 78 30.14 6.40 -13.90
N VAL A 79 28.86 6.24 -13.57
CA VAL A 79 27.79 6.51 -14.53
C VAL A 79 27.70 8.03 -14.72
N PRO A 80 27.81 8.55 -15.96
CA PRO A 80 27.81 9.99 -16.16
C PRO A 80 26.44 10.62 -15.87
N GLN A 81 26.43 11.77 -15.19
CA GLN A 81 25.19 12.44 -14.77
C GLN A 81 24.24 12.76 -15.94
N SER A 82 24.81 13.02 -17.11
CA SER A 82 24.06 13.26 -18.34
C SER A 82 23.15 12.10 -18.77
N VAL A 83 23.47 10.85 -18.39
CA VAL A 83 22.61 9.67 -18.60
C VAL A 83 21.29 9.80 -17.83
N CYS A 84 21.34 10.35 -16.62
CA CYS A 84 20.15 10.55 -15.77
C CYS A 84 19.17 11.57 -16.37
N GLY A 85 19.61 12.36 -17.34
CA GLY A 85 18.76 13.31 -18.05
C GLY A 85 17.99 12.72 -19.23
N LEU A 86 18.22 11.47 -19.65
CA LEU A 86 17.66 10.87 -20.86
C LEU A 86 16.24 10.30 -20.65
N HIS A 87 15.21 11.14 -20.56
CA HIS A 87 13.85 10.75 -20.16
C HIS A 87 13.20 9.62 -20.99
N SER A 88 13.59 9.46 -22.26
CA SER A 88 13.06 8.40 -23.14
C SER A 88 13.79 7.06 -23.02
N LEU A 89 14.82 6.95 -22.17
CA LEU A 89 15.63 5.75 -22.05
C LEU A 89 14.83 4.61 -21.41
N THR A 90 14.78 3.47 -22.09
CA THR A 90 14.09 2.24 -21.69
C THR A 90 15.05 1.14 -21.26
N GLU A 91 16.24 1.10 -21.86
CA GLU A 91 17.26 0.08 -21.59
C GLU A 91 18.66 0.71 -21.45
N LEU A 92 19.34 0.38 -20.35
CA LEU A 92 20.70 0.82 -20.05
C LEU A 92 21.59 -0.38 -19.74
N TYR A 93 22.65 -0.56 -20.52
CA TYR A 93 23.61 -1.62 -20.31
C TYR A 93 24.97 -1.05 -19.89
N LEU A 94 25.44 -1.44 -18.71
CA LEU A 94 26.68 -0.97 -18.09
C LEU A 94 27.67 -2.10 -17.79
N SER A 95 27.43 -3.34 -18.23
CA SER A 95 28.22 -4.50 -17.80
C SER A 95 29.72 -4.36 -18.10
N ASN A 96 30.54 -5.02 -17.27
CA ASN A 96 32.00 -5.05 -17.41
C ASN A 96 32.72 -3.68 -17.32
N ASN A 97 32.19 -2.72 -16.55
CA ASN A 97 32.90 -1.48 -16.20
C ASN A 97 33.50 -1.55 -14.79
N SER A 98 34.79 -1.86 -14.69
CA SER A 98 35.45 -2.10 -13.38
C SER A 98 35.58 -0.85 -12.49
N GLY A 99 35.42 0.35 -13.04
CA GLY A 99 35.52 1.60 -12.29
C GLY A 99 34.22 2.00 -11.58
N ILE A 100 33.04 1.53 -12.02
CA ILE A 100 31.75 1.93 -11.45
C ILE A 100 31.52 1.27 -10.09
N ARG A 101 31.74 2.06 -9.02
CA ARG A 101 31.54 1.62 -7.62
C ARG A 101 30.17 1.98 -7.07
N GLU A 102 29.54 3.01 -7.61
CA GLU A 102 28.25 3.52 -7.15
C GLU A 102 27.35 3.83 -8.34
N LEU A 103 26.07 3.51 -8.21
CA LEU A 103 25.03 3.90 -9.16
C LEU A 103 24.34 5.18 -8.67
N PRO A 104 24.24 6.24 -9.50
CA PRO A 104 23.56 7.47 -9.10
C PRO A 104 22.07 7.23 -8.87
N ALA A 105 21.53 7.81 -7.79
CA ALA A 105 20.12 7.66 -7.44
C ALA A 105 19.21 8.35 -8.47
N GLU A 106 19.76 9.28 -9.25
CA GLU A 106 19.07 10.00 -10.32
C GLU A 106 18.73 9.11 -11.52
N LEU A 107 19.36 7.93 -11.69
CA LEU A 107 18.92 6.93 -12.69
C LEU A 107 17.46 6.52 -12.49
N ALA A 108 16.98 6.62 -11.27
CA ALA A 108 15.62 6.28 -10.91
C ALA A 108 14.58 7.34 -11.36
N GLN A 109 15.02 8.52 -11.80
CA GLN A 109 14.18 9.55 -12.45
C GLN A 109 13.80 9.17 -13.90
N LEU A 110 14.51 8.20 -14.49
CA LEU A 110 14.17 7.68 -15.80
C LEU A 110 12.91 6.81 -15.67
N SER A 111 11.75 7.39 -15.96
CA SER A 111 10.45 6.73 -15.79
C SER A 111 10.25 5.56 -16.74
N ASN A 112 10.82 5.61 -17.94
CA ASN A 112 10.70 4.54 -18.94
C ASN A 112 11.72 3.41 -18.80
N LEU A 113 12.74 3.58 -17.94
CA LEU A 113 13.82 2.62 -17.76
C LEU A 113 13.28 1.39 -17.03
N TRP A 114 13.26 0.25 -17.71
CA TRP A 114 12.81 -1.03 -17.14
C TRP A 114 13.95 -2.07 -17.12
N GLN A 115 14.94 -1.92 -18.00
CA GLN A 115 16.09 -2.80 -18.09
C GLN A 115 17.38 -2.05 -17.73
N LEU A 116 18.09 -2.55 -16.72
CA LEU A 116 19.36 -2.02 -16.23
C LEU A 116 20.33 -3.18 -16.00
N ASP A 117 21.29 -3.35 -16.92
CA ASP A 117 22.34 -4.36 -16.78
C ASP A 117 23.55 -3.77 -16.05
N ILE A 118 23.85 -4.36 -14.89
CA ILE A 118 24.97 -4.01 -14.01
C ILE A 118 25.87 -5.22 -13.72
N GLU A 119 25.85 -6.23 -14.59
CA GLU A 119 26.68 -7.42 -14.42
C GLU A 119 28.17 -7.07 -14.39
N ASN A 120 28.91 -7.75 -13.51
CA ASN A 120 30.35 -7.55 -13.31
C ASN A 120 30.76 -6.12 -12.92
N LEU A 121 29.89 -5.39 -12.22
CA LEU A 121 30.23 -4.10 -11.60
C LEU A 121 30.54 -4.26 -10.09
N PRO A 122 31.60 -3.61 -9.56
CA PRO A 122 31.93 -3.62 -8.13
C PRO A 122 31.05 -2.65 -7.32
N VAL A 123 29.73 -2.67 -7.55
CA VAL A 123 28.78 -1.75 -6.92
C VAL A 123 28.65 -2.04 -5.42
N THR A 124 28.85 -1.02 -4.58
CA THR A 124 28.77 -1.09 -3.12
C THR A 124 27.49 -0.47 -2.56
N ASN A 125 26.92 0.54 -3.23
CA ASN A 125 25.74 1.26 -2.74
C ASN A 125 24.43 0.48 -2.84
N VAL A 126 24.38 -0.58 -3.66
CA VAL A 126 23.22 -1.48 -3.77
C VAL A 126 23.51 -2.81 -3.05
N PRO A 127 22.70 -3.19 -2.04
CA PRO A 127 22.81 -4.47 -1.36
C PRO A 127 22.82 -5.67 -2.31
N GLN A 128 23.55 -6.73 -1.96
CA GLN A 128 23.64 -7.93 -2.79
C GLN A 128 22.28 -8.62 -3.00
N ASP A 129 21.40 -8.57 -2.00
CA ASP A 129 20.07 -9.17 -2.10
C ASP A 129 19.24 -8.50 -3.19
N ILE A 130 19.23 -7.16 -3.23
CA ILE A 130 18.52 -6.35 -4.24
C ILE A 130 19.12 -6.57 -5.64
N ARG A 131 20.44 -6.73 -5.74
CA ARG A 131 21.10 -7.01 -7.04
C ARG A 131 20.67 -8.34 -7.66
N LYS A 132 20.38 -9.36 -6.84
CA LYS A 132 19.92 -10.67 -7.33
C LYS A 132 18.47 -10.66 -7.81
N GLU A 133 17.67 -9.69 -7.36
CA GLU A 133 16.26 -9.56 -7.70
C GLU A 133 16.01 -8.92 -9.08
N GLY A 134 17.04 -8.30 -9.67
CA GLY A 134 17.02 -7.77 -11.04
C GLY A 134 16.85 -6.25 -11.14
N SER A 135 16.79 -5.76 -12.38
CA SER A 135 16.78 -4.34 -12.77
C SER A 135 15.73 -3.51 -12.01
N ILE A 136 14.51 -4.05 -11.89
CA ILE A 136 13.37 -3.34 -11.32
C ILE A 136 13.58 -3.09 -9.82
N SER A 137 14.10 -4.06 -9.07
CA SER A 137 14.39 -3.90 -7.62
C SER A 137 15.51 -2.90 -7.39
N ILE A 138 16.52 -2.88 -8.26
CA ILE A 138 17.61 -1.89 -8.20
C ILE A 138 17.06 -0.48 -8.43
N LEU A 139 16.23 -0.29 -9.47
CA LEU A 139 15.61 1.01 -9.74
C LEU A 139 14.66 1.43 -8.61
N ALA A 140 13.87 0.51 -8.05
CA ALA A 140 13.03 0.80 -6.88
C ALA A 140 13.85 1.23 -5.67
N PHE A 141 15.01 0.59 -5.42
CA PHE A 141 15.93 0.98 -4.36
C PHE A 141 16.55 2.36 -4.61
N LEU A 142 17.03 2.64 -5.83
CA LEU A 142 17.55 3.96 -6.19
C LEU A 142 16.47 5.04 -6.07
N ARG A 143 15.22 4.76 -6.46
CA ARG A 143 14.07 5.65 -6.24
C ARG A 143 13.87 5.92 -4.75
N ALA A 144 13.90 4.88 -3.91
CA ALA A 144 13.77 5.03 -2.47
C ALA A 144 14.89 5.91 -1.87
N GLN A 145 16.14 5.74 -2.32
CA GLN A 145 17.26 6.58 -1.89
C GLN A 145 17.09 8.04 -2.33
N LEU A 146 16.73 8.26 -3.60
CA LEU A 146 16.51 9.61 -4.15
C LEU A 146 15.41 10.35 -3.39
N ARG A 147 14.31 9.66 -3.09
CA ARG A 147 13.15 10.19 -2.35
C ARG A 147 13.35 10.21 -0.82
N LYS A 148 14.57 9.88 -0.34
CA LYS A 148 14.94 9.81 1.09
C LYS A 148 13.93 8.99 1.90
N ALA A 149 13.57 7.82 1.39
CA ALA A 149 12.52 6.99 1.97
C ALA A 149 12.91 6.46 3.36
N GLU A 150 11.94 6.43 4.26
CA GLU A 150 12.10 5.96 5.64
C GLU A 150 11.24 4.72 5.89
N HIS A 151 11.68 3.86 6.81
CA HIS A 151 10.91 2.67 7.18
C HIS A 151 9.66 3.08 7.95
N PHE A 152 8.49 2.74 7.42
CA PHE A 152 7.22 3.12 8.01
C PHE A 152 6.57 1.94 8.72
N ARG A 153 6.20 2.13 10.00
CA ARG A 153 5.74 1.06 10.91
C ARG A 153 4.36 1.30 11.52
N LEU A 154 3.53 2.12 10.87
CA LEU A 154 2.14 2.34 11.25
C LEU A 154 1.22 1.46 10.40
N LEU A 155 0.39 0.66 11.05
CA LEU A 155 -0.67 -0.12 10.40
C LEU A 155 -2.05 0.36 10.87
N LYS A 156 -3.07 0.19 10.03
CA LYS A 156 -4.45 0.48 10.43
C LYS A 156 -5.08 -0.78 11.03
N MET A 157 -5.74 -0.63 12.17
CA MET A 157 -6.44 -1.71 12.87
C MET A 157 -7.91 -1.30 13.04
N LEU A 158 -8.83 -2.12 12.54
CA LEU A 158 -10.27 -1.91 12.69
C LEU A 158 -10.82 -2.96 13.64
N VAL A 159 -11.43 -2.51 14.73
CA VAL A 159 -12.12 -3.38 15.69
C VAL A 159 -13.60 -3.35 15.37
N ILE A 160 -14.14 -4.51 14.96
CA ILE A 160 -15.51 -4.66 14.50
C ILE A 160 -16.22 -5.79 15.23
N GLY A 161 -17.55 -5.79 15.17
CA GLY A 161 -18.40 -6.84 15.72
C GLY A 161 -19.76 -6.31 16.11
N PRO A 162 -20.68 -7.17 16.59
CA PRO A 162 -21.98 -6.73 17.09
C PRO A 162 -21.85 -5.71 18.24
N PRO A 163 -22.92 -4.94 18.54
CA PRO A 163 -22.91 -4.05 19.70
C PRO A 163 -22.82 -4.85 21.00
N ARG A 164 -22.23 -4.24 22.04
CA ARG A 164 -22.12 -4.80 23.41
C ARG A 164 -21.35 -6.13 23.54
N GLN A 165 -20.42 -6.40 22.62
CA GLN A 165 -19.56 -7.59 22.66
C GLN A 165 -18.23 -7.37 23.41
N GLY A 166 -18.05 -6.23 24.09
CA GLY A 166 -16.81 -5.92 24.82
C GLY A 166 -15.68 -5.31 23.98
N LYS A 167 -16.00 -4.67 22.84
CA LYS A 167 -15.00 -4.07 21.93
C LYS A 167 -14.12 -3.00 22.59
N THR A 168 -14.76 -1.98 23.16
CA THR A 168 -14.07 -0.89 23.85
C THR A 168 -13.32 -1.39 25.08
N ALA A 169 -13.90 -2.33 25.84
CA ALA A 169 -13.24 -2.95 27.00
C ALA A 169 -11.97 -3.71 26.58
N LEU A 170 -12.00 -4.45 25.47
CA LEU A 170 -10.81 -5.14 24.96
C LEU A 170 -9.73 -4.15 24.54
N LEU A 171 -10.10 -3.07 23.85
CA LEU A 171 -9.16 -2.04 23.42
C LEU A 171 -8.48 -1.34 24.60
N GLU A 172 -9.24 -0.98 25.62
CA GLU A 172 -8.70 -0.37 26.85
C GLU A 172 -7.74 -1.34 27.57
N VAL A 173 -8.09 -2.63 27.64
CA VAL A 173 -7.22 -3.67 28.22
C VAL A 173 -5.94 -3.85 27.40
N LEU A 174 -6.02 -3.84 26.07
CA LEU A 174 -4.85 -3.97 25.19
C LEU A 174 -3.90 -2.77 25.33
N GLN A 175 -4.44 -1.55 25.40
CA GLN A 175 -3.68 -0.31 25.48
C GLN A 175 -3.12 -0.02 26.87
N THR A 176 -3.93 -0.17 27.93
CA THR A 176 -3.55 0.23 29.29
C THR A 176 -3.07 -0.94 30.15
N GLY A 177 -3.34 -2.19 29.73
CA GLY A 177 -3.06 -3.38 30.53
C GLY A 177 -3.97 -3.55 31.75
N LYS A 178 -4.98 -2.70 31.93
CA LYS A 178 -5.88 -2.72 33.08
C LYS A 178 -7.32 -2.94 32.63
N ALA A 179 -8.07 -3.71 33.43
CA ALA A 179 -9.51 -3.82 33.25
C ALA A 179 -10.15 -2.47 33.57
N ALA A 180 -10.86 -1.91 32.61
CA ALA A 180 -11.56 -0.64 32.76
C ALA A 180 -13.04 -0.87 33.13
N PRO A 181 -13.64 0.02 33.95
CA PRO A 181 -15.07 0.01 34.19
C PRO A 181 -15.82 0.34 32.89
N PHE A 182 -17.01 -0.25 32.72
CA PHE A 182 -17.86 -0.03 31.56
C PHE A 182 -18.16 1.47 31.39
N THR A 183 -17.64 2.06 30.31
CA THR A 183 -18.07 3.38 29.84
C THR A 183 -19.04 3.19 28.66
N PRO A 184 -20.28 3.72 28.73
CA PRO A 184 -21.15 3.75 27.57
C PRO A 184 -20.48 4.58 26.49
N ALA A 185 -20.17 3.99 25.34
CA ALA A 185 -19.66 4.75 24.20
C ALA A 185 -20.79 5.62 23.64
N GLU A 186 -20.68 6.94 23.82
CA GLU A 186 -21.59 7.94 23.25
C GLU A 186 -21.38 8.12 21.73
N CYS A 187 -20.26 7.65 21.19
CA CYS A 187 -19.87 7.85 19.80
C CYS A 187 -19.84 6.53 19.03
N SER A 188 -20.32 6.55 17.80
CA SER A 188 -20.34 5.39 16.91
C SER A 188 -18.95 4.96 16.43
N ILE A 189 -17.98 5.88 16.28
CA ILE A 189 -16.59 5.54 15.95
C ILE A 189 -15.63 6.29 16.87
N ARG A 190 -14.63 5.59 17.42
CA ARG A 190 -13.50 6.19 18.16
C ARG A 190 -12.19 5.83 17.49
N THR A 191 -11.29 6.80 17.36
CA THR A 191 -9.94 6.57 16.82
C THR A 191 -8.88 6.81 17.89
N SER A 192 -7.92 5.91 18.02
CA SER A 192 -6.79 6.01 18.95
C SER A 192 -5.51 5.47 18.32
N THR A 193 -4.36 5.77 18.92
CA THR A 193 -3.07 5.23 18.51
C THR A 193 -2.60 4.23 19.56
N TRP A 194 -2.16 3.05 19.14
CA TRP A 194 -1.66 2.01 20.03
C TRP A 194 -0.28 1.55 19.60
N GLU A 195 0.70 1.66 20.48
CA GLU A 195 2.05 1.12 20.27
C GLU A 195 2.16 -0.25 20.91
N LEU A 196 2.53 -1.23 20.10
CA LEU A 196 2.73 -2.61 20.50
C LEU A 196 4.22 -2.94 20.41
N ASP A 197 4.84 -3.09 21.56
CA ASP A 197 6.22 -3.55 21.67
C ASP A 197 6.35 -5.03 21.29
N ASN A 198 7.53 -5.40 20.77
CA ASN A 198 7.85 -6.79 20.49
C ASN A 198 7.71 -7.67 21.75
N PRO A 199 6.71 -8.58 21.78
CA PRO A 199 6.43 -9.39 22.96
C PRO A 199 7.46 -10.51 23.20
N ASN A 200 8.43 -10.69 22.29
CA ASN A 200 9.48 -11.71 22.39
C ASN A 200 10.83 -11.16 22.93
N GLY A 201 10.91 -9.89 23.34
CA GLY A 201 12.06 -9.37 24.11
C GLY A 201 13.43 -9.44 23.42
N GLY A 202 13.48 -9.43 22.09
CA GLY A 202 14.74 -9.40 21.34
C GLY A 202 15.49 -8.07 21.51
N LYS A 203 16.82 -8.08 21.32
CA LYS A 203 17.70 -6.90 21.45
C LYS A 203 17.32 -5.68 20.57
N ASN A 204 16.46 -5.86 19.57
CA ASN A 204 15.86 -4.75 18.82
C ASN A 204 14.52 -4.36 19.45
N LYS A 205 14.41 -3.10 19.89
CA LYS A 205 13.15 -2.42 20.24
C LYS A 205 12.32 -2.17 18.98
N ASP A 206 11.91 -3.24 18.31
CA ASP A 206 10.99 -3.15 17.18
C ASP A 206 9.56 -3.06 17.73
N SER A 207 8.99 -1.86 17.73
CA SER A 207 7.58 -1.63 18.02
C SER A 207 6.77 -1.46 16.73
N VAL A 208 5.49 -1.80 16.81
CA VAL A 208 4.50 -1.57 15.76
C VAL A 208 3.48 -0.57 16.28
N THR A 209 3.24 0.49 15.52
CA THR A 209 2.19 1.45 15.85
C THR A 209 0.93 1.08 15.08
N PHE A 210 -0.22 1.12 15.74
CA PHE A 210 -1.52 0.91 15.13
C PHE A 210 -2.36 2.19 15.20
N SER A 211 -2.96 2.56 14.08
CA SER A 211 -4.10 3.48 14.02
C SER A 211 -5.36 2.66 14.26
N VAL A 212 -5.86 2.70 15.49
CA VAL A 212 -6.96 1.84 15.97
C VAL A 212 -8.29 2.55 15.80
N TRP A 213 -9.23 1.86 15.13
CA TRP A 213 -10.58 2.31 14.86
C TRP A 213 -11.56 1.41 15.61
N ASP A 214 -12.14 1.89 16.69
CA ASP A 214 -13.24 1.22 17.40
C ASP A 214 -14.55 1.58 16.69
N ILE A 215 -15.07 0.64 15.90
CA ILE A 215 -16.33 0.81 15.20
C ILE A 215 -17.44 0.22 16.09
N GLY A 216 -18.03 1.12 16.87
CA GLY A 216 -19.16 0.88 17.75
C GLY A 216 -20.47 1.42 17.17
N GLY A 217 -21.41 1.70 18.07
CA GLY A 217 -22.69 2.33 17.71
C GLY A 217 -23.90 1.41 17.71
N PRO A 218 -25.10 2.00 17.60
CA PRO A 218 -26.37 1.27 17.56
C PRO A 218 -26.48 0.39 16.31
N ALA A 219 -27.28 -0.67 16.39
CA ALA A 219 -27.45 -1.62 15.29
C ALA A 219 -27.92 -0.95 13.98
N SER A 220 -28.62 0.18 14.07
CA SER A 220 -29.04 1.02 12.95
C SER A 220 -27.89 1.56 12.10
N MET A 221 -26.68 1.70 12.66
CA MET A 221 -25.50 2.20 11.97
C MET A 221 -24.64 1.08 11.34
N SER A 222 -24.98 -0.19 11.58
CA SER A 222 -24.20 -1.34 11.09
C SER A 222 -23.98 -1.36 9.57
N THR A 223 -24.95 -0.93 8.77
CA THR A 223 -24.83 -0.82 7.31
C THR A 223 -23.90 0.31 6.90
N VAL A 224 -24.01 1.48 7.56
CA VAL A 224 -23.19 2.66 7.29
C VAL A 224 -21.73 2.44 7.70
N ASN A 225 -21.53 1.67 8.77
CA ASN A 225 -20.19 1.32 9.28
C ASN A 225 -19.34 0.58 8.23
N GLN A 226 -19.97 -0.09 7.27
CA GLN A 226 -19.25 -0.78 6.20
C GLN A 226 -18.55 0.18 5.22
N CYS A 227 -18.96 1.45 5.15
CA CYS A 227 -18.30 2.47 4.34
C CYS A 227 -16.89 2.79 4.85
N PHE A 228 -16.60 2.55 6.13
CA PHE A 228 -15.28 2.82 6.72
C PHE A 228 -14.29 1.66 6.53
N PHE A 229 -14.71 0.58 5.88
CA PHE A 229 -13.85 -0.58 5.62
C PHE A 229 -12.87 -0.20 4.52
N THR A 230 -11.59 -0.37 4.82
CA THR A 230 -10.49 -0.07 3.91
C THR A 230 -9.62 -1.30 3.74
N ASP A 231 -9.05 -1.46 2.55
CA ASP A 231 -8.12 -2.54 2.27
C ASP A 231 -6.77 -2.33 2.98
N LYS A 232 -5.93 -3.39 3.00
CA LYS A 232 -4.60 -3.41 3.63
C LYS A 232 -4.60 -3.04 5.12
N ALA A 233 -5.65 -3.41 5.84
CA ALA A 233 -5.79 -3.18 7.28
C ALA A 233 -5.84 -4.49 8.08
N LEU A 234 -5.68 -4.41 9.39
CA LEU A 234 -5.89 -5.51 10.32
C LEU A 234 -7.30 -5.42 10.90
N TYR A 235 -8.16 -6.39 10.60
CA TYR A 235 -9.50 -6.48 11.17
C TYR A 235 -9.49 -7.38 12.40
N VAL A 236 -9.95 -6.86 13.53
CA VAL A 236 -10.19 -7.63 14.75
C VAL A 236 -11.69 -7.77 14.93
N VAL A 237 -12.19 -8.97 14.65
CA VAL A 237 -13.62 -9.29 14.72
C VAL A 237 -13.93 -9.87 16.10
N ILE A 238 -14.74 -9.14 16.86
CA ILE A 238 -15.06 -9.47 18.24
C ILE A 238 -16.43 -10.12 18.33
N TRP A 239 -16.51 -11.20 19.10
CA TRP A 239 -17.76 -11.87 19.45
C TRP A 239 -17.75 -12.35 20.90
N ASN A 240 -18.94 -12.56 21.47
CA ASN A 240 -19.11 -13.04 22.83
C ASN A 240 -19.26 -14.57 22.83
N LEU A 241 -18.37 -15.25 23.54
CA LEU A 241 -18.34 -16.70 23.67
C LEU A 241 -19.56 -17.26 24.42
N ALA A 242 -20.15 -16.48 25.34
CA ALA A 242 -21.30 -16.89 26.14
C ALA A 242 -22.59 -17.03 25.33
N LEU A 243 -22.67 -16.39 24.15
CA LEU A 243 -23.81 -16.50 23.23
C LEU A 243 -23.76 -17.78 22.38
N GLY A 244 -22.67 -18.55 22.43
CA GLY A 244 -22.55 -19.82 21.74
C GLY A 244 -22.71 -19.73 20.23
N GLN A 245 -23.48 -20.65 19.65
CA GLN A 245 -23.58 -20.85 18.20
C GLN A 245 -24.25 -19.68 17.47
N GLU A 246 -25.20 -18.97 18.10
CA GLU A 246 -25.86 -17.81 17.49
C GLU A 246 -24.88 -16.66 17.20
N ALA A 247 -23.88 -16.47 18.05
CA ALA A 247 -22.86 -15.46 17.81
C ALA A 247 -21.94 -15.83 16.64
N VAL A 248 -21.72 -17.12 16.39
CA VAL A 248 -20.96 -17.60 15.24
C VAL A 248 -21.71 -17.31 13.93
N SER A 249 -23.04 -17.43 13.90
CA SER A 249 -23.84 -17.01 12.74
C SER A 249 -23.74 -15.51 12.45
N ASN A 250 -23.65 -14.67 13.48
CA ASN A 250 -23.48 -13.22 13.31
C ASN A 250 -22.08 -12.84 12.77
N LEU A 251 -21.04 -13.65 13.02
CA LEU A 251 -19.72 -13.43 12.45
C LEU A 251 -19.74 -13.51 10.92
N GLN A 252 -20.59 -14.36 10.36
CA GLN A 252 -20.69 -14.60 8.92
C GLN A 252 -20.88 -13.30 8.13
N THR A 253 -21.81 -12.44 8.56
CA THR A 253 -22.08 -11.16 7.89
C THR A 253 -20.87 -10.23 7.92
N TRP A 254 -20.13 -10.18 9.03
CA TRP A 254 -18.95 -9.34 9.15
C TRP A 254 -17.81 -9.84 8.26
N LEU A 255 -17.56 -11.15 8.23
CA LEU A 255 -16.50 -11.75 7.41
C LEU A 255 -16.77 -11.58 5.92
N LEU A 256 -18.02 -11.76 5.46
CA LEU A 256 -18.41 -11.49 4.07
C LEU A 256 -18.19 -10.01 3.69
N ASN A 257 -18.54 -9.09 4.59
CA ASN A 257 -18.36 -7.66 4.33
C ASN A 257 -16.87 -7.26 4.25
N ILE A 258 -16.02 -7.92 5.05
CA ILE A 258 -14.56 -7.71 4.96
C ILE A 258 -14.04 -8.25 3.63
N GLU A 259 -14.35 -9.49 3.26
CA GLU A 259 -13.87 -10.06 2.00
C GLU A 259 -14.31 -9.23 0.79
N ALA A 260 -15.56 -8.77 0.78
CA ALA A 260 -16.10 -7.99 -0.31
C ALA A 260 -15.46 -6.60 -0.48
N ARG A 261 -14.99 -5.96 0.61
CA ARG A 261 -14.46 -4.58 0.58
C ARG A 261 -12.95 -4.47 0.79
N ALA A 262 -12.33 -5.48 1.39
CA ALA A 262 -10.97 -5.43 1.88
C ALA A 262 -10.27 -6.81 1.75
N PRO A 263 -10.16 -7.38 0.52
CA PRO A 263 -9.67 -8.73 0.30
C PRO A 263 -8.17 -8.92 0.60
N ASN A 264 -7.36 -7.85 0.67
CA ASN A 264 -5.94 -7.92 1.00
C ASN A 264 -5.66 -7.63 2.47
N SER A 265 -6.71 -7.62 3.30
CA SER A 265 -6.61 -7.33 4.72
C SER A 265 -6.50 -8.61 5.56
N ALA A 266 -5.80 -8.52 6.68
CA ALA A 266 -5.69 -9.63 7.61
C ALA A 266 -6.85 -9.60 8.61
N VAL A 267 -7.35 -10.78 8.98
CA VAL A 267 -8.48 -10.92 9.91
C VAL A 267 -8.09 -11.76 11.11
N VAL A 268 -8.33 -11.24 12.31
CA VAL A 268 -8.17 -11.92 13.59
C VAL A 268 -9.52 -11.99 14.28
N ILE A 269 -9.96 -13.19 14.67
CA ILE A 269 -11.22 -13.40 15.37
C ILE A 269 -10.92 -13.51 16.87
N VAL A 270 -11.56 -12.65 17.67
CA VAL A 270 -11.39 -12.62 19.13
C VAL A 270 -12.69 -12.96 19.84
N GLY A 271 -12.65 -14.07 20.59
CA GLY A 271 -13.74 -14.46 21.50
C GLY A 271 -13.57 -13.79 22.85
N THR A 272 -14.56 -13.00 23.28
CA THR A 272 -14.58 -12.33 24.59
C THR A 272 -15.46 -13.07 25.59
N HIS A 273 -15.43 -12.64 26.86
CA HIS A 273 -16.21 -13.22 27.96
C HIS A 273 -15.86 -14.67 28.26
N LEU A 274 -14.58 -14.99 28.12
CA LEU A 274 -14.04 -16.31 28.40
C LEU A 274 -14.22 -16.73 29.88
N ASP A 275 -14.39 -15.76 30.78
CA ASP A 275 -14.72 -15.94 32.20
C ASP A 275 -16.14 -16.46 32.45
N LEU A 276 -17.05 -16.35 31.47
CA LEU A 276 -18.43 -16.86 31.59
C LEU A 276 -18.57 -18.32 31.15
N ILE A 277 -17.51 -18.94 30.62
CA ILE A 277 -17.54 -20.35 30.24
C ILE A 277 -17.10 -21.20 31.44
N ASP A 278 -17.94 -22.18 31.78
CA ASP A 278 -17.63 -23.17 32.82
C ASP A 278 -16.27 -23.86 32.55
N THR A 279 -15.38 -23.81 33.53
CA THR A 279 -14.03 -24.36 33.46
C THR A 279 -14.00 -25.85 33.17
N ASN A 280 -15.03 -26.60 33.58
CA ASN A 280 -15.08 -28.06 33.42
C ASN A 280 -15.26 -28.48 31.95
N PHE A 281 -16.02 -27.70 31.17
CA PHE A 281 -16.34 -28.01 29.76
C PHE A 281 -15.70 -27.02 28.78
N ARG A 282 -14.80 -26.17 29.27
CA ARG A 282 -14.25 -25.06 28.49
C ARG A 282 -13.51 -25.52 27.24
N THR A 283 -12.66 -26.54 27.35
CA THR A 283 -11.88 -27.07 26.22
C THR A 283 -12.78 -27.64 25.13
N GLU A 284 -13.80 -28.42 25.50
CA GLU A 284 -14.74 -29.04 24.56
C GLU A 284 -15.62 -27.99 23.87
N ARG A 285 -16.15 -27.03 24.64
CA ARG A 285 -16.95 -25.92 24.09
C ARG A 285 -16.14 -25.06 23.13
N LEU A 286 -14.91 -24.69 23.50
CA LEU A 286 -14.04 -23.91 22.62
C LEU A 286 -13.67 -24.69 21.35
N ALA A 287 -13.37 -25.99 21.46
CA ALA A 287 -13.11 -26.84 20.30
C ALA A 287 -14.31 -26.88 19.36
N THR A 288 -15.52 -27.01 19.91
CA THR A 288 -16.77 -27.02 19.15
C THR A 288 -17.00 -25.70 18.42
N LEU A 289 -16.87 -24.58 19.13
CA LEU A 289 -17.06 -23.25 18.56
C LEU A 289 -16.02 -22.93 17.48
N ARG A 290 -14.75 -23.28 17.71
CA ARG A 290 -13.68 -23.17 16.71
C ARG A 290 -13.99 -24.01 15.47
N ALA A 291 -14.44 -25.25 15.64
CA ALA A 291 -14.82 -26.11 14.53
C ALA A 291 -15.95 -25.51 13.69
N HIS A 292 -16.95 -24.89 14.32
CA HIS A 292 -18.01 -24.17 13.62
C HIS A 292 -17.48 -22.99 12.80
N ILE A 293 -16.57 -22.18 13.38
CA ILE A 293 -15.95 -21.06 12.65
C ILE A 293 -15.14 -21.57 11.45
N PHE A 294 -14.39 -22.67 11.61
CA PHE A 294 -13.66 -23.25 10.47
C PHE A 294 -14.60 -23.83 9.41
N ALA A 295 -15.72 -24.43 9.81
CA ALA A 295 -16.73 -24.89 8.88
C ALA A 295 -17.38 -23.73 8.11
N LEU A 296 -17.52 -22.54 8.71
CA LEU A 296 -17.99 -21.35 8.01
C LEU A 296 -16.99 -20.84 6.98
N CYS A 297 -15.70 -20.82 7.33
CA CYS A 297 -14.67 -20.25 6.45
C CYS A 297 -14.23 -21.23 5.34
N ARG A 298 -14.34 -22.55 5.57
CA ARG A 298 -13.99 -23.61 4.61
C ARG A 298 -15.18 -24.01 3.75
N SER A 299 -15.05 -23.86 2.43
CA SER A 299 -15.95 -24.51 1.45
C SER A 299 -15.41 -25.91 1.09
N PRO A 300 -16.28 -26.87 0.70
CA PRO A 300 -15.85 -28.16 0.15
C PRO A 300 -14.95 -28.06 -1.10
N SER A 301 -14.86 -26.90 -1.75
CA SER A 301 -14.29 -26.73 -3.09
C SER A 301 -12.97 -25.92 -3.16
N GLY A 302 -12.15 -25.94 -2.11
CA GLY A 302 -10.76 -25.42 -2.15
C GLY A 302 -10.56 -23.98 -1.67
N ALA A 303 -9.30 -23.55 -1.64
CA ALA A 303 -8.74 -22.46 -0.82
C ALA A 303 -9.29 -21.03 -1.06
N ARG A 304 -10.13 -20.79 -2.08
CA ARG A 304 -10.75 -19.47 -2.34
C ARG A 304 -12.21 -19.53 -2.80
N ALA A 305 -12.86 -20.69 -2.72
CA ALA A 305 -14.20 -20.87 -3.29
C ALA A 305 -15.36 -20.34 -2.41
N SER A 306 -15.10 -19.87 -1.18
CA SER A 306 -16.15 -19.56 -0.20
C SER A 306 -16.51 -18.07 -0.07
N GLY A 307 -15.71 -17.16 -0.64
CA GLY A 307 -15.93 -15.71 -0.46
C GLY A 307 -15.70 -15.23 0.99
N TYR A 308 -14.89 -15.94 1.77
CA TYR A 308 -14.44 -15.53 3.11
C TYR A 308 -12.92 -15.38 3.15
N PRO A 309 -12.39 -14.57 4.10
CA PRO A 309 -10.95 -14.44 4.31
C PRO A 309 -10.32 -15.77 4.73
N ASP A 310 -9.04 -15.99 4.40
CA ASP A 310 -8.31 -17.21 4.77
C ASP A 310 -7.97 -17.22 6.27
N ILE A 311 -8.87 -17.76 7.07
CA ILE A 311 -8.78 -17.81 8.53
C ILE A 311 -8.32 -19.21 8.96
N THR A 312 -7.16 -19.27 9.61
CA THR A 312 -6.60 -20.50 10.17
C THR A 312 -6.68 -20.49 11.70
N TRP A 313 -6.35 -21.61 12.35
CA TRP A 313 -6.22 -21.68 13.82
C TRP A 313 -5.25 -20.65 14.40
N LYS A 314 -4.32 -20.14 13.59
CA LYS A 314 -3.40 -19.09 14.01
C LYS A 314 -4.05 -17.71 14.07
N HIS A 315 -5.31 -17.54 13.68
CA HIS A 315 -6.00 -16.23 13.68
C HIS A 315 -7.15 -16.17 14.69
N LEU A 316 -7.36 -17.22 15.49
CA LEU A 316 -8.39 -17.25 16.54
C LEU A 316 -7.73 -17.16 17.91
N HIS A 317 -8.27 -16.31 18.78
CA HIS A 317 -7.83 -16.23 20.16
C HIS A 317 -8.95 -15.81 21.10
N GLU A 318 -9.02 -16.42 22.27
CA GLU A 318 -10.03 -16.13 23.28
C GLU A 318 -9.43 -15.37 24.46
N VAL A 319 -10.20 -14.42 24.97
CA VAL A 319 -9.78 -13.52 26.03
C VAL A 319 -10.89 -13.28 27.05
N SER A 320 -10.47 -13.07 28.29
CA SER A 320 -11.30 -12.50 29.33
C SER A 320 -10.80 -11.10 29.65
N CYS A 321 -11.62 -10.09 29.38
CA CYS A 321 -11.28 -8.70 29.72
C CYS A 321 -11.36 -8.46 31.24
N LYS A 322 -12.04 -9.33 31.99
CA LYS A 322 -12.20 -9.23 33.45
C LYS A 322 -11.04 -9.85 34.21
N THR A 323 -10.63 -11.06 33.82
CA THR A 323 -9.53 -11.79 34.47
C THR A 323 -8.17 -11.53 33.80
N LEU A 324 -8.16 -10.78 32.69
CA LEU A 324 -7.00 -10.54 31.82
C LEU A 324 -6.39 -11.83 31.23
N GLU A 325 -7.11 -12.94 31.33
CA GLU A 325 -6.69 -14.21 30.78
C GLU A 325 -6.65 -14.14 29.25
N GLY A 326 -5.55 -14.60 28.66
CA GLY A 326 -5.36 -14.65 27.20
C GLY A 326 -4.91 -13.34 26.56
N VAL A 327 -4.91 -12.20 27.25
CA VAL A 327 -4.57 -10.89 26.67
C VAL A 327 -3.14 -10.83 26.11
N ASP A 328 -2.16 -11.39 26.83
CA ASP A 328 -0.76 -11.41 26.36
C ASP A 328 -0.58 -12.33 25.13
N GLY A 329 -1.34 -13.41 25.07
CA GLY A 329 -1.41 -14.28 23.89
C GLY A 329 -1.99 -13.53 22.68
N LEU A 330 -3.02 -12.73 22.89
CA LEU A 330 -3.60 -11.89 21.85
C LEU A 330 -2.62 -10.82 21.34
N LYS A 331 -1.86 -10.17 22.23
CA LYS A 331 -0.81 -9.22 21.84
C LYS A 331 0.26 -9.88 20.96
N LYS A 332 0.72 -11.07 21.34
CA LYS A 332 1.65 -11.88 20.53
C LYS A 332 1.07 -12.23 19.17
N LEU A 333 -0.19 -12.63 19.13
CA LEU A 333 -0.87 -12.95 17.89
C LEU A 333 -0.98 -11.72 16.97
N ILE A 334 -1.46 -10.59 17.47
CA ILE A 334 -1.59 -9.36 16.68
C ILE A 334 -0.24 -8.94 16.10
N TYR A 335 0.83 -9.02 16.90
CA TYR A 335 2.19 -8.73 16.45
C TYR A 335 2.64 -9.67 15.34
N GLN A 336 2.40 -10.98 15.48
CA GLN A 336 2.73 -11.98 14.46
C GLN A 336 1.95 -11.76 13.16
N VAL A 337 0.66 -11.47 13.25
CA VAL A 337 -0.18 -11.19 12.08
C VAL A 337 0.32 -9.93 11.37
N ALA A 338 0.60 -8.85 12.11
CA ALA A 338 1.16 -7.62 11.55
C ALA A 338 2.47 -7.83 10.79
N LEU A 339 3.35 -8.74 11.26
CA LEU A 339 4.58 -9.11 10.55
C LEU A 339 4.35 -9.95 9.29
N SER A 340 3.22 -10.66 9.22
CA SER A 340 2.84 -11.53 8.10
C SER A 340 2.06 -10.81 7.00
N MET A 341 1.53 -9.62 7.29
CA MET A 341 0.78 -8.81 6.34
C MET A 341 1.64 -8.37 5.15
N LYS A 342 1.15 -8.66 3.94
CA LYS A 342 1.82 -8.37 2.66
C LYS A 342 0.89 -7.60 1.73
N ASP A 343 1.47 -6.78 0.87
CA ASP A 343 0.74 -6.16 -0.22
C ASP A 343 0.64 -7.12 -1.41
N SER A 344 -0.57 -7.60 -1.72
CA SER A 344 -0.82 -8.47 -2.89
C SER A 344 -0.98 -7.68 -4.19
N SER A 345 -1.17 -6.36 -4.11
CA SER A 345 -1.44 -5.50 -5.28
C SER A 345 -0.17 -5.16 -6.07
N SER A 346 1.00 -5.23 -5.43
CA SER A 346 2.30 -5.14 -6.13
C SER A 346 2.75 -6.52 -6.56
N SER A 347 2.57 -6.85 -7.85
CA SER A 347 3.10 -8.07 -8.48
C SER A 347 4.64 -8.16 -8.42
N VAL A 348 5.30 -7.04 -8.14
CA VAL A 348 6.75 -6.92 -8.00
C VAL A 348 7.17 -7.17 -6.55
N PHE A 349 6.95 -8.40 -6.08
CA PHE A 349 7.34 -8.90 -4.76
C PHE A 349 6.42 -8.47 -3.61
N GLY A 350 5.97 -9.47 -2.83
CA GLY A 350 5.11 -9.30 -1.67
C GLY A 350 5.84 -8.58 -0.53
N ASN A 351 5.95 -7.27 -0.66
CA ASN A 351 6.53 -6.39 0.33
C ASN A 351 5.65 -6.42 1.58
N LYS A 352 6.29 -6.69 2.73
CA LYS A 352 5.62 -6.61 4.02
C LYS A 352 5.05 -5.19 4.17
N LEU A 353 3.79 -5.09 4.58
CA LEU A 353 3.17 -3.78 4.82
C LEU A 353 3.88 -3.04 5.96
N LEU A 354 4.36 -3.80 6.95
CA LEU A 354 5.15 -3.28 8.04
C LEU A 354 6.62 -3.10 7.62
N GLY A 355 7.16 -1.90 7.84
CA GLY A 355 8.56 -1.60 7.59
C GLY A 355 8.88 -1.34 6.12
N ARG A 356 7.88 -1.16 5.26
CA ARG A 356 8.10 -0.71 3.87
C ARG A 356 8.75 0.68 3.86
N LEU A 357 9.57 0.91 2.84
CA LEU A 357 10.17 2.23 2.59
C LEU A 357 9.12 3.16 2.00
N ILE A 358 8.84 4.26 2.71
CA ILE A 358 7.91 5.30 2.26
C ILE A 358 8.69 6.59 1.99
N PRO A 359 8.52 7.22 0.81
CA PRO A 359 9.11 8.51 0.49
C PRO A 359 8.89 9.56 1.58
N ARG A 360 9.90 10.39 1.85
CA ARG A 360 9.80 11.43 2.88
C ARG A 360 8.67 12.43 2.59
N SER A 361 8.45 12.75 1.32
CA SER A 361 7.34 13.61 0.86
C SER A 361 5.97 13.12 1.33
N TYR A 362 5.73 11.79 1.30
CA TYR A 362 4.46 11.21 1.73
C TYR A 362 4.27 11.36 3.25
N LEU A 363 5.37 11.22 4.01
CA LEU A 363 5.37 11.44 5.45
C LEU A 363 5.17 12.92 5.81
N THR A 364 5.77 13.84 5.06
CA THR A 364 5.53 15.28 5.22
C THR A 364 4.08 15.63 4.91
N LEU A 365 3.53 15.11 3.82
CA LEU A 365 2.12 15.31 3.45
C LEU A 365 1.19 14.77 4.52
N GLN A 366 1.45 13.57 5.06
CA GLN A 366 0.66 13.01 6.16
C GLN A 366 0.66 13.94 7.38
N LYS A 367 1.82 14.48 7.77
CA LYS A 367 1.93 15.44 8.87
C LYS A 367 1.15 16.72 8.58
N ALA A 368 1.22 17.24 7.37
CA ALA A 368 0.46 18.43 6.94
C ALA A 368 -1.05 18.20 7.02
N VAL A 369 -1.54 17.05 6.54
CA VAL A 369 -2.95 16.67 6.60
C VAL A 369 -3.43 16.52 8.05
N LEU A 370 -2.62 15.92 8.93
CA LEU A 370 -2.93 15.81 10.36
C LEU A 370 -2.93 17.17 11.07
N ALA A 371 -2.01 18.07 10.71
CA ALA A 371 -1.98 19.44 11.24
C ALA A 371 -3.22 20.23 10.78
N GLU A 372 -3.63 20.08 9.51
CA GLU A 372 -4.83 20.70 8.96
C GLU A 372 -6.10 20.20 9.66
N LYS A 373 -6.18 18.89 9.94
CA LYS A 373 -7.25 18.31 10.76
C LYS A 373 -7.34 18.97 12.13
N GLN A 374 -6.20 19.13 12.82
CA GLN A 374 -6.15 19.76 14.14
C GLN A 374 -6.53 21.24 14.08
N ARG A 375 -6.03 21.99 13.10
CA ARG A 375 -6.37 23.40 12.87
C ARG A 375 -7.88 23.59 12.69
N ARG A 376 -8.49 22.79 11.82
CA ARG A 376 -9.94 22.83 11.55
C ARG A 376 -10.75 22.47 12.77
N ALA A 377 -10.31 21.47 13.54
CA ALA A 377 -10.99 21.08 14.78
C ALA A 377 -10.97 22.22 15.81
N ALA A 378 -9.83 22.93 15.95
CA ALA A 378 -9.71 24.07 16.85
C ALA A 378 -10.58 25.27 16.43
N GLN A 379 -10.81 25.43 15.13
CA GLN A 379 -11.61 26.53 14.57
C GLN A 379 -13.09 26.18 14.36
N GLY A 380 -13.50 24.95 14.65
CA GLY A 380 -14.88 24.48 14.42
C GLY A 380 -15.24 24.36 12.93
N GLU A 381 -14.25 24.25 12.04
CA GLU A 381 -14.46 24.08 10.61
C GLU A 381 -14.87 22.64 10.25
N VAL A 382 -15.47 22.48 9.07
CA VAL A 382 -15.80 21.18 8.49
C VAL A 382 -14.56 20.32 8.29
N GLN A 383 -14.65 19.03 8.61
CA GLN A 383 -13.53 18.09 8.64
C GLN A 383 -13.31 17.36 7.30
N TYR A 384 -13.54 18.05 6.19
CA TYR A 384 -13.20 17.56 4.85
C TYR A 384 -12.46 18.65 4.07
N ILE A 385 -11.66 18.23 3.10
CA ILE A 385 -10.94 19.10 2.16
C ILE A 385 -11.27 18.71 0.72
N THR A 386 -11.18 19.67 -0.18
CA THR A 386 -11.32 19.43 -1.62
C THR A 386 -10.00 18.99 -2.23
N GLU A 387 -10.04 18.42 -3.43
CA GLU A 387 -8.84 18.09 -4.21
C GLU A 387 -7.91 19.29 -4.40
N SER A 388 -8.44 20.48 -4.70
CA SER A 388 -7.64 21.70 -4.84
C SER A 388 -6.92 22.11 -3.55
N GLN A 389 -7.58 21.95 -2.40
CA GLN A 389 -6.97 22.23 -1.10
C GLN A 389 -5.89 21.19 -0.77
N LEU A 390 -6.13 19.92 -1.10
CA LEU A 390 -5.11 18.88 -0.95
C LEU A 390 -3.89 19.16 -1.83
N GLN A 391 -4.09 19.57 -3.08
CA GLN A 391 -3.00 19.97 -3.96
C GLN A 391 -2.22 21.17 -3.41
N THR A 392 -2.91 22.15 -2.83
CA THR A 392 -2.27 23.29 -2.15
C THR A 392 -1.37 22.81 -1.00
N LEU A 393 -1.80 21.81 -0.21
CA LEU A 393 -0.96 21.22 0.85
C LEU A 393 0.26 20.48 0.29
N VAL A 394 0.15 19.87 -0.89
CA VAL A 394 1.28 19.23 -1.58
C VAL A 394 2.28 20.27 -2.09
N GLU A 395 1.80 21.40 -2.62
CA GLU A 395 2.62 22.49 -3.17
C GLU A 395 3.32 23.33 -2.08
N GLN A 396 2.79 23.35 -0.86
CA GLN A 396 3.40 24.03 0.29
C GLN A 396 4.75 23.45 0.70
N ASP A 397 5.05 22.19 0.34
CA ASP A 397 6.35 21.58 0.59
C ASP A 397 7.27 21.76 -0.63
N PRO A 398 8.31 22.62 -0.57
CA PRO A 398 9.24 22.85 -1.68
C PRO A 398 10.08 21.60 -2.03
N GLY A 399 10.09 20.57 -1.17
CA GLY A 399 10.73 19.28 -1.42
C GLY A 399 9.79 18.18 -1.94
N SER A 400 8.53 18.51 -2.27
CA SER A 400 7.55 17.52 -2.72
C SER A 400 7.88 16.99 -4.12
N ASP A 401 8.07 15.68 -4.21
CA ASP A 401 8.25 14.92 -5.45
C ASP A 401 6.92 14.30 -5.95
N ILE A 402 5.80 14.63 -5.30
CA ILE A 402 4.46 14.13 -5.60
C ILE A 402 3.94 14.83 -6.86
N ARG A 403 4.44 14.41 -8.03
CA ARG A 403 3.96 14.88 -9.33
C ARG A 403 2.96 13.87 -9.88
N GLY A 404 1.72 14.31 -10.10
CA GLY A 404 0.54 13.47 -10.37
C GLY A 404 0.57 12.57 -11.63
N TYR A 405 1.67 12.51 -12.38
CA TYR A 405 1.76 11.76 -13.63
C TYR A 405 2.61 10.47 -13.54
N GLU A 406 3.57 10.36 -12.61
CA GLU A 406 4.51 9.21 -12.56
C GLU A 406 4.11 8.09 -11.59
N ASP A 407 3.24 8.37 -10.64
CA ASP A 407 2.75 7.35 -9.70
C ASP A 407 1.65 6.43 -10.31
N LEU A 408 1.34 6.61 -11.60
CA LEU A 408 0.45 5.76 -12.41
C LEU A 408 1.12 4.47 -12.92
N GLN A 409 2.45 4.44 -13.04
CA GLN A 409 3.15 3.30 -13.66
C GLN A 409 3.26 2.06 -12.75
N THR A 410 3.10 2.20 -11.43
CA THR A 410 2.85 1.05 -10.55
C THR A 410 1.47 0.42 -10.75
N GLY A 411 0.57 1.08 -11.49
CA GLY A 411 -0.74 0.57 -11.89
C GLY A 411 -0.80 -0.02 -13.31
N THR A 412 0.26 0.10 -14.11
CA THR A 412 0.32 -0.47 -15.47
C THR A 412 1.10 -1.79 -15.53
N VAL A 413 0.84 -2.69 -14.59
CA VAL A 413 1.07 -4.12 -14.86
C VAL A 413 -0.17 -4.65 -15.57
N THR A 414 -0.12 -4.60 -16.89
CA THR A 414 -0.93 -5.41 -17.83
C THR A 414 -2.46 -5.33 -17.66
N SER A 415 -3.08 -4.45 -18.43
CA SER A 415 -4.47 -4.56 -18.89
C SER A 415 -4.75 -5.82 -19.75
N SER A 416 -3.83 -6.78 -19.81
CA SER A 416 -3.96 -8.06 -20.52
C SER A 416 -4.26 -9.26 -19.60
N SER A 417 -4.29 -9.12 -18.27
CA SER A 417 -4.59 -10.25 -17.35
C SER A 417 -6.00 -10.20 -16.72
N LEU A 418 -6.74 -9.10 -16.88
CA LEU A 418 -8.13 -8.97 -16.39
C LEU A 418 -9.20 -9.58 -17.32
N LEU A 419 -8.82 -10.05 -18.53
CA LEU A 419 -9.72 -10.74 -19.44
C LEU A 419 -9.79 -12.27 -19.22
N ALA A 420 -9.01 -12.83 -18.29
CA ALA A 420 -8.96 -14.29 -18.07
C ALA A 420 -9.71 -14.79 -16.82
N ALA A 421 -10.25 -13.90 -15.98
CA ALA A 421 -11.00 -14.29 -14.77
C ALA A 421 -12.52 -14.00 -14.87
N GLY A 422 -13.02 -13.76 -16.08
CA GLY A 422 -14.39 -13.33 -16.35
C GLY A 422 -15.29 -14.41 -16.95
N THR A 423 -15.27 -15.65 -16.46
CA THR A 423 -16.37 -16.60 -16.65
C THR A 423 -16.14 -17.85 -15.78
N THR A 424 -16.56 -17.77 -14.51
CA THR A 424 -16.96 -18.99 -13.79
C THR A 424 -18.30 -18.69 -13.16
N LEU A 425 -19.33 -19.31 -13.73
CA LEU A 425 -20.72 -19.30 -13.27
C LEU A 425 -20.80 -19.50 -11.75
N PHE A 426 -21.12 -18.43 -11.02
CA PHE A 426 -21.68 -18.57 -9.68
C PHE A 426 -23.18 -18.78 -9.84
N GLY A 427 -23.60 -20.03 -9.62
CA GLY A 427 -25.00 -20.40 -9.50
C GLY A 427 -25.68 -19.58 -8.40
N GLU A 428 -26.78 -18.94 -8.78
CA GLU A 428 -27.93 -18.53 -7.99
C GLU A 428 -27.75 -18.50 -6.45
N ARG A 429 -27.07 -17.49 -5.91
CA ARG A 429 -27.40 -16.92 -4.60
C ARG A 429 -27.15 -15.41 -4.60
N CYS A 430 -28.23 -14.65 -4.73
CA CYS A 430 -28.27 -13.21 -4.60
C CYS A 430 -27.69 -12.76 -3.25
N VAL A 431 -26.56 -12.07 -3.25
CA VAL A 431 -26.06 -11.33 -2.08
C VAL A 431 -26.72 -9.95 -2.09
N PHE A 432 -27.51 -9.68 -1.06
CA PHE A 432 -28.29 -8.45 -0.90
C PHE A 432 -27.36 -7.24 -0.72
N PHE A 433 -27.23 -6.40 -1.76
CA PHE A 433 -26.65 -5.07 -1.64
C PHE A 433 -27.76 -4.06 -1.32
N TYR A 434 -27.59 -3.34 -0.20
CA TYR A 434 -28.38 -2.14 0.17
C TYR A 434 -29.92 -2.25 0.20
N GLY A 435 -30.53 -3.40 0.51
CA GLY A 435 -31.96 -3.44 0.86
C GLY A 435 -32.93 -2.81 -0.14
N VAL A 436 -32.53 -2.66 -1.41
CA VAL A 436 -33.36 -2.19 -2.54
C VAL A 436 -33.32 -3.30 -3.58
N PRO A 437 -34.46 -3.71 -4.17
CA PRO A 437 -34.46 -4.76 -5.17
C PRO A 437 -33.72 -4.26 -6.41
N VAL A 438 -32.53 -4.82 -6.67
CA VAL A 438 -31.83 -4.64 -7.94
C VAL A 438 -32.57 -5.46 -8.98
N SER A 439 -33.53 -4.84 -9.65
CA SER A 439 -34.03 -5.35 -10.92
C SER A 439 -32.85 -5.45 -11.89
N THR A 440 -32.65 -6.66 -12.39
CA THR A 440 -31.72 -7.05 -13.44
C THR A 440 -31.56 -6.00 -14.54
N CYS A 441 -30.44 -5.26 -14.50
CA CYS A 441 -29.90 -4.55 -15.65
C CYS A 441 -28.42 -4.98 -15.83
N PRO A 442 -28.12 -5.87 -16.79
CA PRO A 442 -26.75 -6.25 -17.16
C PRO A 442 -25.98 -5.17 -17.95
N SER A 443 -26.43 -3.90 -17.90
CA SER A 443 -25.91 -2.79 -18.70
C SER A 443 -25.19 -1.71 -17.91
N CYS A 444 -25.11 -1.84 -16.57
CA CYS A 444 -24.40 -0.88 -15.70
C CYS A 444 -22.97 -1.30 -15.33
N LEU A 445 -22.42 -2.34 -15.97
CA LEU A 445 -20.97 -2.52 -16.11
C LEU A 445 -20.41 -1.45 -17.07
N CYS A 446 -20.73 -0.18 -16.80
CA CYS A 446 -19.98 0.93 -17.37
C CYS A 446 -18.63 0.90 -16.68
N SER A 447 -17.64 0.51 -17.47
CA SER A 447 -16.32 1.12 -17.64
C SER A 447 -16.26 2.63 -17.36
N SER A 448 -16.72 3.10 -16.21
CA SER A 448 -16.22 4.32 -15.60
C SER A 448 -14.83 3.99 -15.10
N LEU A 449 -13.82 4.52 -15.78
CA LEU A 449 -12.44 4.59 -15.32
C LEU A 449 -12.44 5.00 -13.85
N LEU A 450 -12.36 4.03 -12.93
CA LEU A 450 -12.03 4.28 -11.54
C LEU A 450 -10.61 4.81 -11.58
N VAL A 451 -10.47 6.14 -11.55
CA VAL A 451 -9.17 6.77 -11.36
C VAL A 451 -8.72 6.36 -9.97
N SER A 452 -7.86 5.34 -9.91
CA SER A 452 -7.24 4.92 -8.67
C SER A 452 -6.54 6.15 -8.07
N PRO A 453 -6.75 6.44 -6.77
CA PRO A 453 -6.10 7.56 -6.13
C PRO A 453 -4.59 7.42 -6.29
N SER A 454 -3.87 8.55 -6.39
CA SER A 454 -2.41 8.51 -6.47
C SER A 454 -1.84 7.68 -5.30
N PRO A 455 -0.74 6.94 -5.48
CA PRO A 455 -0.05 6.22 -4.40
C PRO A 455 0.17 7.02 -3.12
N ALA A 456 0.41 8.32 -3.20
CA ALA A 456 0.46 9.21 -2.03
C ALA A 456 -0.89 9.26 -1.28
N ILE A 457 -2.01 9.42 -2.00
CA ILE A 457 -3.36 9.41 -1.42
C ILE A 457 -3.72 8.01 -0.91
N SER A 458 -3.39 6.95 -1.65
CA SER A 458 -3.56 5.55 -1.19
C SER A 458 -2.84 5.33 0.13
N PHE A 459 -1.61 5.82 0.27
CA PHE A 459 -0.86 5.80 1.52
C PHE A 459 -1.60 6.53 2.66
N LEU A 460 -2.17 7.72 2.42
CA LEU A 460 -2.94 8.43 3.44
C LEU A 460 -4.21 7.67 3.88
N ILE A 461 -4.88 6.98 2.94
CA ILE A 461 -6.05 6.15 3.22
C ILE A 461 -5.66 4.90 4.01
N GLU A 462 -4.59 4.22 3.59
CA GLU A 462 -4.03 3.03 4.25
C GLU A 462 -3.60 3.33 5.69
N THR A 463 -3.07 4.53 5.95
CA THR A 463 -2.71 4.97 7.32
C THR A 463 -3.90 5.44 8.15
N GLY A 464 -5.06 5.65 7.52
CA GLY A 464 -6.25 6.21 8.16
C GLY A 464 -6.12 7.69 8.51
N ALA A 465 -5.15 8.40 7.94
CA ALA A 465 -5.06 9.86 8.04
C ALA A 465 -6.17 10.54 7.22
N LEU A 466 -6.60 9.88 6.15
CA LEU A 466 -7.61 10.36 5.21
C LEU A 466 -8.64 9.27 4.92
N LEU A 467 -9.86 9.69 4.62
CA LEU A 467 -10.91 8.84 4.06
C LEU A 467 -11.35 9.40 2.72
N HIS A 468 -11.45 8.54 1.73
CA HIS A 468 -11.90 8.88 0.38
C HIS A 468 -12.91 7.85 -0.08
N PHE A 469 -13.92 8.32 -0.81
CA PHE A 469 -14.94 7.47 -1.41
C PHE A 469 -14.86 7.67 -2.93
N PRO A 470 -14.51 6.62 -3.70
CA PRO A 470 -14.31 6.74 -5.15
C PRO A 470 -15.64 6.87 -5.94
N ASP A 471 -16.75 7.18 -5.26
CA ASP A 471 -18.06 7.27 -5.88
C ASP A 471 -18.20 8.56 -6.71
N THR A 472 -18.16 8.39 -8.02
CA THR A 472 -18.31 9.46 -9.02
C THR A 472 -19.75 9.93 -9.16
N SER A 473 -20.74 9.10 -8.81
CA SER A 473 -22.16 9.38 -9.09
C SER A 473 -22.74 10.55 -8.29
N HIS A 474 -22.15 10.84 -7.12
CA HIS A 474 -22.57 11.90 -6.22
C HIS A 474 -21.52 13.00 -6.01
N GLY A 475 -20.43 13.00 -6.81
CA GLY A 475 -19.34 13.98 -6.70
C GLY A 475 -18.46 13.82 -5.46
N LEU A 476 -18.65 12.74 -4.68
CA LEU A 476 -17.88 12.44 -3.47
C LEU A 476 -16.40 12.15 -3.75
N CYS A 477 -16.08 11.76 -4.98
CA CYS A 477 -14.71 11.54 -5.43
C CYS A 477 -13.80 12.79 -5.32
N THR A 478 -14.38 13.99 -5.24
CA THR A 478 -13.64 15.27 -5.10
C THR A 478 -13.40 15.68 -3.64
N LEU A 479 -13.98 14.94 -2.68
CA LEU A 479 -13.94 15.24 -1.27
C LEU A 479 -13.07 14.23 -0.52
N TYR A 480 -12.21 14.75 0.34
CA TYR A 480 -11.32 13.98 1.19
C TYR A 480 -11.63 14.28 2.66
N PHE A 481 -12.08 13.28 3.40
CA PHE A 481 -12.48 13.43 4.79
C PHE A 481 -11.27 13.26 5.72
N LEU A 482 -11.02 14.26 6.56
CA LEU A 482 -9.90 14.29 7.51
C LEU A 482 -10.22 13.56 8.82
N CYS A 483 -11.50 13.50 9.19
CA CYS A 483 -11.93 12.96 10.46
C CYS A 483 -13.06 11.93 10.30
N PRO A 484 -12.78 10.63 10.53
CA PRO A 484 -13.82 9.60 10.52
C PRO A 484 -14.89 9.79 11.58
N VAL A 485 -14.50 10.29 12.76
CA VAL A 485 -15.41 10.52 13.89
C VAL A 485 -16.45 11.57 13.52
N TRP A 486 -16.00 12.70 12.95
CA TRP A 486 -16.90 13.75 12.48
C TRP A 486 -17.87 13.26 11.39
N LEU A 487 -17.37 12.47 10.43
CA LEU A 487 -18.21 11.90 9.37
C LEU A 487 -19.26 10.93 9.96
N SER A 488 -18.84 10.09 10.90
CA SER A 488 -19.72 9.18 11.63
C SER A 488 -20.85 9.92 12.35
N GLU A 489 -20.53 10.98 13.09
CA GLU A 489 -21.53 11.81 13.78
C GLU A 489 -22.50 12.49 12.81
N CYS A 490 -22.00 12.97 11.67
CA CYS A 490 -22.86 13.55 10.62
C CYS A 490 -23.85 12.52 10.07
N LEU A 491 -23.37 11.31 9.76
CA LEU A 491 -24.20 10.22 9.26
C LEU A 491 -25.23 9.77 10.29
N GLU A 492 -24.84 9.68 11.56
CA GLU A 492 -25.73 9.34 12.66
C GLU A 492 -26.86 10.38 12.80
N ARG A 493 -26.55 11.68 12.77
CA ARG A 493 -27.56 12.76 12.80
C ARG A 493 -28.52 12.67 11.61
N ILE A 494 -28.03 12.38 10.41
CA ILE A 494 -28.87 12.23 9.21
C ILE A 494 -29.83 11.05 9.36
N MET A 495 -29.35 9.92 9.88
CA MET A 495 -30.18 8.73 10.11
C MET A 495 -31.26 8.99 11.16
N HIS A 496 -30.94 9.67 12.26
CA HIS A 496 -31.92 10.07 13.27
C HIS A 496 -32.97 11.04 12.73
N LEU A 497 -32.58 12.01 11.91
CA LEU A 497 -33.50 12.95 11.27
C LEU A 497 -34.47 12.25 10.30
N LYS A 498 -33.99 11.28 9.52
CA LYS A 498 -34.85 10.47 8.63
C LYS A 498 -35.85 9.62 9.43
N SER A 499 -35.41 9.02 10.53
CA SER A 499 -36.28 8.24 11.43
C SER A 499 -37.37 9.12 12.08
N SER A 500 -37.02 10.34 12.50
CA SER A 500 -37.97 11.30 13.06
C SER A 500 -39.02 11.77 12.04
N ARG A 501 -38.62 12.08 10.81
CA ARG A 501 -39.54 12.47 9.72
C ARG A 501 -40.49 11.34 9.31
N ALA A 502 -40.02 10.08 9.29
CA ALA A 502 -40.86 8.92 9.02
C ALA A 502 -41.92 8.66 10.11
N CYS A 503 -41.64 9.05 11.37
CA CYS A 503 -42.59 8.97 12.47
C CYS A 503 -43.63 10.11 12.42
N GLY A 504 -43.22 11.30 11.98
CA GLY A 504 -44.10 12.47 11.80
C GLY A 504 -45.17 12.30 10.71
N GLN A 505 -44.84 11.60 9.61
CA GLN A 505 -45.80 11.34 8.53
C GLN A 505 -46.86 10.28 8.86
N LYS A 506 -46.70 9.49 9.92
CA LYS A 506 -47.74 8.54 10.38
C LYS A 506 -48.76 9.16 11.35
N ARG A 507 -48.62 10.43 11.73
CA ARG A 507 -49.52 11.12 12.67
C ARG A 507 -50.50 12.11 12.03
N SER A 508 -50.55 12.21 10.69
CA SER A 508 -51.50 13.08 9.98
C SER A 508 -52.51 12.30 9.14
N HIS A 509 -53.38 11.54 9.82
CA HIS A 509 -54.72 11.28 9.31
C HIS A 509 -55.69 11.70 10.43
N PRO A 510 -56.35 12.86 10.32
CA PRO A 510 -57.49 13.15 11.15
C PRO A 510 -58.66 12.26 10.70
N SER A 511 -59.31 11.69 11.71
CA SER A 511 -60.62 11.04 11.72
C SER A 511 -61.71 11.80 10.97
#